data_AF-A0A2L2Z7U6-F1
#
_entry.id   AF-A0A2L2Z7U6-F1
#
_cell.length_a   1.000
_cell.length_b   1.000
_cell.length_c   1.000
_cell.angle_alpha   90.00
_cell.angle_beta   90.00
_cell.angle_gamma   90.00
#
_symmetry.space_group_name_H-M   'P 1'
#
loop_
_entity.id
_entity.type
_entity.pdbx_description
1 polymer ?
#
loop_
_entity_poly.entity_id
_entity_poly.type
_entity_poly.pdbx_seq_one_letter_code
_entity_poly.pdbx_strand_id
1 'polypeptide(L)' 'MNWWAEHKGLPREDAMMEYMKIAQDLEMYCVNFFDIKNKKVTDLWLGVDAQGLNIYEIDDNLTPKIGFPW' A
#
# COMPACT_ATOMS: atom_id res chain seq x y z
N MET A 1 21.76 -0.92 -21.05
CA MET A 1 21.87 -1.41 -19.67
C MET A 1 20.74 -2.40 -19.44
N ASN A 2 21.05 -3.65 -19.12
CA ASN A 2 20.04 -4.66 -18.80
C ASN A 2 20.05 -4.81 -17.27
N TRP A 3 19.12 -4.18 -16.56
CA TRP A 3 19.00 -4.26 -15.09
C TRP A 3 18.98 -5.70 -14.57
N TRP A 4 18.46 -6.64 -15.35
CA TRP A 4 18.55 -8.08 -15.07
C TRP A 4 20.00 -8.57 -14.93
N ALA A 5 20.90 -8.11 -15.80
CA ALA A 5 22.30 -8.54 -15.79
C ALA A 5 23.05 -8.08 -14.53
N GLU A 6 22.56 -7.02 -13.87
CA GLU A 6 23.09 -6.52 -12.60
C GLU A 6 22.72 -7.44 -11.42
N HIS A 7 21.72 -8.30 -11.58
CA HIS A 7 21.27 -9.26 -10.57
C HIS A 7 21.79 -10.69 -10.86
N LYS A 8 22.77 -10.84 -11.76
CA LYS A 8 23.31 -12.15 -12.15
C LYS A 8 24.05 -12.79 -10.96
N GLY A 9 23.57 -13.95 -10.53
CA GLY A 9 24.13 -14.70 -9.40
C GLY A 9 23.35 -14.54 -8.09
N LEU A 10 22.31 -13.69 -8.07
CA LEU A 10 21.38 -13.60 -6.94
C LEU A 10 20.51 -14.87 -6.89
N PRO A 11 20.46 -15.58 -5.75
CA PRO A 11 19.51 -16.68 -5.54
C PRO A 11 18.08 -16.21 -5.80
N ARG A 12 17.24 -17.11 -6.30
CA ARG A 12 15.84 -16.79 -6.61
C ARG A 12 15.08 -16.27 -5.39
N GLU A 13 15.33 -16.86 -4.23
CA GLU A 13 14.69 -16.49 -2.96
C GLU A 13 15.10 -15.07 -2.54
N ASP A 14 16.39 -14.73 -2.64
CA ASP A 14 16.89 -13.39 -2.36
C ASP A 14 16.31 -12.36 -3.34
N ALA A 15 16.22 -12.70 -4.62
CA ALA A 15 15.58 -11.83 -5.62
C ALA A 15 14.09 -11.58 -5.31
N MET A 16 13.37 -12.61 -4.83
CA MET A 16 11.98 -12.48 -4.40
C MET A 16 11.85 -11.61 -3.14
N MET A 17 12.77 -11.77 -2.18
CA MET A 17 12.79 -10.95 -0.96
C MET A 17 13.09 -9.48 -1.27
N GLU A 18 14.08 -9.19 -2.11
CA GLU A 18 14.39 -7.81 -2.53
C GLU A 18 13.21 -7.17 -3.26
N TYR A 19 12.49 -7.93 -4.10
CA TYR A 19 11.27 -7.44 -4.73
C TYR A 19 10.20 -7.06 -3.69
N MET A 20 9.95 -7.92 -2.69
CA MET A 20 8.96 -7.65 -1.65
C MET A 20 9.37 -6.48 -0.75
N LYS A 21 10.67 -6.30 -0.48
CA LYS A 21 11.19 -5.15 0.29
C LYS A 21 10.94 -3.81 -0.39
N ILE A 22 10.92 -3.79 -1.72
CA ILE A 22 10.57 -2.59 -2.50
C ILE A 22 9.05 -2.43 -2.58
N ALA A 23 8.33 -3.53 -2.83
CA ALA A 23 6.89 -3.50 -3.00
C ALA A 23 6.14 -3.08 -1.72
N GLN A 24 6.65 -3.44 -0.54
CA GLN A 24 6.04 -3.08 0.74
C GLN A 24 6.00 -1.57 1.01
N ASP A 25 6.87 -0.79 0.37
CA ASP A 25 6.94 0.67 0.52
C ASP A 25 5.93 1.39 -0.38
N LEU A 26 5.19 0.67 -1.23
CA LEU A 26 4.12 1.25 -2.04
C LEU A 26 2.93 1.64 -1.15
N GLU A 27 2.39 2.84 -1.37
CA GLU A 27 1.31 3.45 -0.57
C GLU A 27 0.01 2.61 -0.54
N MET A 28 -0.20 1.77 -1.56
CA MET A 28 -1.37 0.88 -1.65
C MET A 28 -1.06 -0.58 -1.27
N TYR A 29 0.17 -0.89 -0.84
CA TYR A 29 0.57 -2.27 -0.57
C TYR A 29 -0.24 -2.87 0.58
N CYS A 30 -0.92 -3.98 0.30
CA CYS A 30 -1.76 -4.69 1.26
C CYS A 30 -2.88 -3.85 1.92
N VAL A 31 -3.30 -2.75 1.29
CA VAL A 31 -4.45 -1.96 1.76
C VAL A 31 -5.73 -2.49 1.14
N ASN A 32 -6.70 -2.88 1.97
CA ASN A 32 -8.04 -3.25 1.53
C ASN A 32 -8.95 -2.03 1.60
N PHE A 33 -9.50 -1.62 0.45
CA PHE A 33 -10.34 -0.43 0.34
C PHE A 33 -11.83 -0.77 0.43
N PHE A 34 -12.56 0.01 1.22
CA PHE A 34 -14.01 -0.07 1.37
C PHE A 34 -14.66 1.30 1.25
N ASP A 35 -15.81 1.36 0.57
CA ASP A 35 -16.63 2.58 0.49
C ASP A 35 -17.32 2.85 1.83
N ILE A 36 -17.11 4.04 2.40
CA ILE A 36 -17.76 4.48 3.64
C ILE A 36 -18.36 5.88 3.50
N LYS A 37 -19.32 6.20 4.38
CA LYS A 37 -19.89 7.54 4.50
C LYS A 37 -19.76 8.05 5.93
N ASN A 38 -19.37 9.31 6.09
CA ASN A 38 -19.35 9.96 7.41
C ASN A 38 -20.76 10.47 7.81
N LYS A 39 -20.90 11.05 9.02
CA LYS A 39 -22.17 11.65 9.48
C LYS A 39 -22.69 12.79 8.58
N LYS A 40 -21.81 13.43 7.81
CA LYS A 40 -22.17 14.47 6.83
C LYS A 40 -22.51 13.88 5.45
N VAL A 41 -22.59 12.55 5.33
CA VAL A 41 -22.88 11.80 4.11
C VAL A 41 -21.83 12.04 3.02
N THR A 42 -20.60 12.43 3.40
CA THR A 42 -19.47 12.51 2.49
C THR A 42 -18.97 11.12 2.18
N ASP A 43 -18.79 10.82 0.90
CA ASP A 43 -18.20 9.58 0.44
C ASP A 43 -16.67 9.60 0.65
N LEU A 44 -16.15 8.54 1.25
CA LEU A 44 -14.75 8.38 1.63
C LEU A 44 -14.35 6.91 1.45
N TRP A 45 -13.05 6.65 1.36
CA TRP A 45 -12.50 5.29 1.41
C TRP A 45 -11.97 4.98 2.79
N LEU A 46 -12.25 3.77 3.28
CA LEU A 46 -11.60 3.16 4.42
C LEU A 46 -10.56 2.16 3.90
N GLY A 47 -9.28 2.42 4.16
CA GLY A 47 -8.20 1.45 3.96
C GLY A 47 -7.95 0.67 5.24
N VAL A 48 -7.90 -0.65 5.13
CA VAL A 48 -7.54 -1.56 6.23
C VAL A 48 -6.25 -2.26 5.86
N ASP A 49 -5.23 -2.11 6.69
CA ASP A 49 -3.92 -2.73 6.51
C ASP A 49 -3.41 -3.38 7.81
N ALA A 50 -2.19 -3.92 7.78
CA ALA A 50 -1.59 -4.57 8.93
C ALA A 50 -1.22 -3.60 10.08
N GLN A 51 -1.17 -2.30 9.82
CA GLN A 51 -0.78 -1.25 10.77
C GLN A 51 -2.01 -0.62 11.45
N GLY A 52 -3.15 -0.54 10.76
CA GLY A 52 -4.39 -0.03 11.31
C GLY A 52 -5.47 0.30 10.27
N LEU A 53 -6.18 1.40 10.52
CA LEU A 53 -7.27 1.93 9.71
C LEU A 53 -6.92 3.31 9.17
N ASN A 54 -7.08 3.51 7.87
CA ASN A 54 -6.78 4.75 7.17
C ASN A 54 -8.04 5.29 6.46
N ILE A 55 -8.22 6.60 6.44
CA ILE A 55 -9.33 7.27 5.74
C ILE A 55 -8.77 8.09 4.59
N TYR A 56 -9.33 7.89 3.40
CA TYR A 56 -8.93 8.57 2.18
C TYR A 56 -10.12 9.30 1.54
N GLU A 57 -9.82 10.30 0.72
CA GLU A 57 -10.81 10.97 -0.13
C GLU A 57 -11.09 10.09 -1.35
N ILE A 58 -12.29 10.21 -1.96
CA ILE A 58 -12.63 9.41 -3.15
C ILE A 58 -11.66 9.64 -4.32
N ASP A 59 -11.16 10.87 -4.45
CA ASP A 59 -10.31 11.28 -5.56
C ASP A 59 -8.81 11.00 -5.31
N ASP A 60 -8.42 10.57 -4.10
CA ASP A 60 -7.03 10.30 -3.71
C ASP A 60 -6.96 9.12 -2.74
N ASN A 61 -6.64 7.93 -3.27
CA ASN A 61 -6.45 6.68 -2.52
C ASN A 61 -4.98 6.39 -2.18
N LEU A 62 -4.07 7.31 -2.49
CA LEU A 62 -2.63 7.19 -2.22
C LEU A 62 -2.29 7.80 -0.87
N THR A 63 -2.84 8.99 -0.58
CA THR A 63 -2.50 9.75 0.63
C THR A 63 -3.60 9.64 1.69
N PRO A 64 -3.39 8.90 2.81
CA PRO A 64 -4.37 8.87 3.88
C PRO A 64 -4.47 10.22 4.56
N LYS A 65 -5.70 10.72 4.79
CA LYS A 65 -5.94 11.98 5.52
C LYS A 65 -5.96 11.77 7.03
N ILE A 66 -6.43 10.61 7.48
CA ILE A 66 -6.57 10.25 8.89
C ILE A 66 -6.16 8.79 9.06
N GLY A 67 -5.37 8.49 10.09
CA GLY A 67 -4.97 7.13 10.44
C GLY A 67 -5.24 6.81 11.91
N PHE A 68 -5.66 5.59 12.18
CA PHE A 68 -5.88 5.04 13.51
C PHE A 68 -5.10 3.73 13.64
N PRO A 69 -4.14 3.61 14.58
CA PRO A 69 -3.49 2.33 14.84
C PRO A 69 -4.47 1.33 15.47
N TRP A 70 -4.16 0.04 15.40
CA TRP A 70 -4.84 -1.00 16.17
C TRP A 70 -4.76 -0.76 17.68
#